data_AF-A0A2G5QNH4-F1
#
_entry.id   AF-A0A2G5QNH4-F1
#
_cell.length_a   1.000
_cell.length_b   1.000
_cell.length_c   1.000
_cell.angle_alpha   90.00
_cell.angle_beta   90.00
_cell.angle_gamma   90.00
#
_symmetry.space_group_name_H-M   'P 1'
#
loop_
_entity.id
_entity.type
_entity.pdbx_description
1 polymer ?
#
loop_
_entity_poly.entity_id
_entity_poly.type
_entity_poly.pdbx_seq_one_letter_code
_entity_poly.pdbx_strand_id
1 'polypeptide(L)'
;MSHVTLYQPVGMEELQSIRASGWKAFPEHDPERPIFYPVASEEYAAVQARTWNAAHSTYRRGYVVRFNLTTAFLSNYQNKVVGTPGHEEYWIPTEDLSLLNAAIQGQIAVAGTFAGGDAEYRKIDETHA
;
A
#
# COMPACT_ATOMS: atom_id res chain seq x y z
N MET A 1 -12.92 -18.51 -1.25
CA MET A 1 -11.60 -18.30 -0.59
C MET A 1 -11.68 -17.01 0.21
N SER A 2 -11.25 -17.03 1.47
CA SER A 2 -11.19 -15.86 2.34
C SER A 2 -9.99 -14.98 1.98
N HIS A 3 -10.18 -13.66 2.06
CA HIS A 3 -9.13 -12.67 1.84
C HIS A 3 -9.17 -11.60 2.93
N VAL A 4 -8.07 -10.86 3.06
CA VAL A 4 -7.96 -9.67 3.89
C VAL A 4 -7.66 -8.49 2.97
N THR A 5 -8.38 -7.40 3.17
CA THR A 5 -8.09 -6.13 2.50
C THR A 5 -7.00 -5.39 3.26
N LEU A 6 -5.96 -5.01 2.54
CA LEU A 6 -4.84 -4.21 3.05
C LEU A 6 -4.66 -2.95 2.22
N TYR A 7 -3.92 -2.02 2.79
CA TYR A 7 -3.62 -0.73 2.20
C TYR A 7 -2.11 -0.50 2.18
N GLN A 8 -1.63 0.20 1.16
CA GLN A 8 -0.24 0.65 1.07
C GLN A 8 -0.20 2.13 0.70
N PRO A 9 0.47 2.98 1.50
CA PRO A 9 0.79 4.34 1.08
C PRO A 9 1.89 4.31 0.01
N VAL A 10 1.64 4.92 -1.15
CA VAL A 10 2.60 4.95 -2.25
C VAL A 10 2.84 6.37 -2.77
N GLY A 11 4.01 6.59 -3.36
CA GLY A 11 4.35 7.80 -4.11
C GLY A 11 3.89 7.73 -5.57
N MET A 12 4.06 8.83 -6.32
CA MET A 12 3.68 8.90 -7.74
C MET A 12 4.43 7.89 -8.62
N GLU A 13 5.72 7.68 -8.37
CA GLU A 13 6.55 6.76 -9.16
C GLU A 13 6.15 5.30 -8.93
N GLU A 14 5.96 4.92 -7.67
CA GLU A 14 5.49 3.58 -7.31
C GLU A 14 4.09 3.30 -7.85
N LEU A 15 3.18 4.29 -7.81
CA LEU A 15 1.86 4.17 -8.44
C LEU A 15 1.96 3.95 -9.95
N GLN A 16 2.88 4.63 -10.65
CA GLN A 16 3.09 4.41 -12.08
C GLN A 16 3.59 3.00 -12.38
N SER A 17 4.49 2.47 -11.55
CA SER A 17 4.95 1.08 -11.67
C SER A 17 3.82 0.08 -11.43
N ILE A 18 2.96 0.32 -10.45
CA ILE A 18 1.75 -0.50 -10.22
C ILE A 18 0.82 -0.44 -11.44
N ARG A 19 0.62 0.74 -12.03
CA ARG A 19 -0.20 0.90 -13.24
C ARG A 19 0.42 0.16 -14.43
N ALA A 20 1.74 0.24 -14.60
CA ALA A 20 2.48 -0.44 -15.66
C ALA A 20 2.40 -1.98 -15.54
N SER A 21 2.23 -2.52 -14.32
CA SER A 21 1.97 -3.94 -14.10
C SER A 21 0.52 -4.37 -14.40
N GLY A 22 -0.33 -3.45 -14.88
CA GLY A 22 -1.76 -3.70 -15.09
C GLY A 22 -2.56 -3.76 -13.79
N TRP A 23 -2.08 -3.07 -12.75
CA TRP A 23 -2.65 -3.06 -11.39
C TRP A 23 -2.59 -4.44 -10.71
N LYS A 24 -1.56 -5.23 -11.01
CA LYS A 24 -1.42 -6.62 -10.52
C LYS A 24 -0.25 -6.84 -9.56
N ALA A 25 0.71 -5.92 -9.53
CA ALA A 25 1.93 -6.10 -8.76
C ALA A 25 2.48 -4.77 -8.25
N PHE A 26 3.05 -4.82 -7.05
CA PHE A 26 3.99 -3.82 -6.54
C PHE A 26 5.35 -4.01 -7.22
N PRO A 27 6.09 -2.92 -7.52
CA PRO A 27 7.43 -3.01 -8.09
C PRO A 27 8.41 -3.67 -7.11
N GLU A 28 9.57 -4.09 -7.62
CA GLU A 28 10.68 -4.50 -6.75
C GLU A 28 11.02 -3.38 -5.76
N HIS A 29 11.17 -3.77 -4.50
CA HIS A 29 11.46 -2.83 -3.42
C HIS A 29 12.96 -2.57 -3.34
N ASP A 30 13.33 -1.43 -2.77
CA ASP A 30 14.74 -1.11 -2.50
C ASP A 30 15.37 -2.19 -1.60
N PRO A 31 16.50 -2.81 -2.00
CA PRO A 31 17.23 -3.77 -1.18
C PRO A 31 17.64 -3.21 0.19
N GLU A 32 17.83 -1.90 0.32
CA GLU A 32 18.14 -1.24 1.60
C GLU A 32 16.93 -1.16 2.53
N ARG A 33 15.72 -1.43 2.02
CA ARG A 33 14.47 -1.48 2.79
C ARG A 33 13.98 -2.94 2.86
N PRO A 34 14.44 -3.74 3.85
CA PRO A 34 14.27 -5.20 3.85
C PRO A 34 12.83 -5.68 4.11
N ILE A 35 11.93 -4.79 4.54
CA ILE A 35 10.55 -5.12 4.90
C ILE A 35 9.58 -4.26 4.09
N PHE A 36 8.58 -4.93 3.51
CA PHE A 36 7.35 -4.35 2.97
C PHE A 36 6.24 -4.51 4.02
N TYR A 37 5.57 -3.41 4.40
CA TYR A 37 4.63 -3.37 5.54
C TYR A 37 3.26 -2.79 5.18
N PRO A 38 2.41 -3.53 4.45
CA PRO A 38 1.04 -3.08 4.21
C PRO A 38 0.23 -3.07 5.51
N VAL A 39 -0.71 -2.14 5.58
CA VAL A 39 -1.50 -1.87 6.79
C VAL A 39 -2.94 -2.34 6.65
N ALA A 40 -3.59 -2.65 7.77
CA ALA A 40 -5.00 -3.07 7.78
C ALA A 40 -6.01 -1.90 7.80
N SER A 41 -5.56 -0.66 8.04
CA SER A 41 -6.42 0.54 8.10
C SER A 41 -6.15 1.51 6.95
N GLU A 42 -7.22 1.91 6.24
CA GLU A 42 -7.16 2.96 5.22
C GLU A 42 -6.76 4.30 5.85
N GLU A 43 -7.30 4.64 7.03
CA GLU A 43 -6.98 5.89 7.72
C GLU A 43 -5.50 5.96 8.10
N TYR A 44 -4.93 4.85 8.57
CA TYR A 44 -3.51 4.81 8.90
C TYR A 44 -2.64 4.94 7.65
N ALA A 45 -2.99 4.28 6.54
CA ALA A 45 -2.31 4.47 5.26
C ALA A 45 -2.42 5.92 4.77
N ALA A 46 -3.58 6.56 4.94
CA ALA A 46 -3.81 7.95 4.56
C ALA A 46 -2.89 8.91 5.33
N VAL A 47 -2.72 8.71 6.64
CA VAL A 47 -1.79 9.50 7.46
C VAL A 47 -0.37 9.37 6.92
N GLN A 48 0.09 8.15 6.61
CA GLN A 48 1.42 7.92 6.06
C GLN A 48 1.59 8.55 4.67
N ALA A 49 0.63 8.34 3.76
CA ALA A 49 0.65 8.90 2.41
C ALA A 49 0.69 10.43 2.42
N ARG A 50 -0.04 11.06 3.33
CA ARG A 50 -0.03 12.52 3.52
C ARG A 50 1.31 13.00 4.09
N THR A 51 1.77 12.37 5.16
CA THR A 51 2.90 12.87 5.96
C THR A 51 4.24 12.61 5.29
N TRP A 52 4.38 11.50 4.57
CA TRP A 52 5.62 11.14 3.89
C TRP A 52 5.56 11.43 2.39
N ASN A 53 4.64 10.81 1.67
CA ASN A 53 4.64 10.87 0.20
C ASN A 53 4.25 12.26 -0.32
N ALA A 54 3.18 12.87 0.18
CA ALA A 54 2.76 14.19 -0.28
C ALA A 54 3.70 15.32 0.21
N ALA A 55 4.31 15.19 1.39
CA ALA A 55 5.16 16.23 1.96
C ALA A 55 6.60 16.19 1.44
N HIS A 56 7.18 14.99 1.26
CA HIS A 56 8.62 14.81 1.05
C HIS A 56 9.02 14.21 -0.30
N SER A 57 8.09 13.68 -1.10
CA SER A 57 8.44 13.17 -2.45
C SER A 57 8.67 14.30 -3.45
N THR A 58 9.46 14.02 -4.48
CA THR A 58 9.75 14.94 -5.61
C THR A 58 8.48 15.55 -6.21
N TYR A 59 7.43 14.74 -6.38
CA TYR A 59 6.17 15.16 -6.99
C TYR A 59 5.17 15.75 -5.99
N ARG A 60 5.48 15.71 -4.68
CA ARG A 60 4.59 16.14 -3.59
C ARG A 60 3.18 15.55 -3.70
N ARG A 61 3.12 14.27 -4.07
CA ARG A 61 1.89 13.49 -4.23
C ARG A 61 1.97 12.20 -3.43
N GLY A 62 0.90 11.91 -2.71
CA GLY A 62 0.72 10.66 -1.98
C GLY A 62 -0.57 9.98 -2.41
N TYR A 63 -0.56 8.66 -2.36
CA TYR A 63 -1.70 7.83 -2.70
C TYR A 63 -1.85 6.73 -1.65
N VAL A 64 -3.08 6.28 -1.45
CA VAL A 64 -3.36 5.03 -0.76
C VAL A 64 -3.90 4.08 -1.80
N VAL A 65 -3.28 2.90 -1.92
CA VAL A 65 -3.83 1.80 -2.71
C VAL A 65 -4.39 0.73 -1.80
N ARG A 66 -5.51 0.13 -2.20
CA ARG A 66 -6.16 -1.03 -1.57
C ARG A 66 -5.94 -2.29 -2.41
N PHE A 67 -5.72 -3.42 -1.76
CA PHE A 67 -5.58 -4.70 -2.42
C PHE A 67 -5.98 -5.84 -1.48
N ASN A 68 -6.30 -7.00 -2.04
CA ASN A 68 -6.76 -8.16 -1.28
C ASN A 68 -5.73 -9.27 -1.36
N LEU A 69 -5.33 -9.83 -0.22
CA LEU A 69 -4.47 -11.01 -0.15
C LEU A 69 -5.25 -12.21 0.41
N THR A 70 -4.90 -13.41 -0.04
CA THR A 70 -5.47 -14.63 0.54
C THR A 70 -5.09 -14.75 2.01
N THR A 71 -6.02 -15.23 2.85
CA THR A 71 -5.71 -15.50 4.26
C THR A 71 -4.61 -16.56 4.43
N ALA A 72 -4.49 -17.48 3.47
CA ALA A 72 -3.46 -18.53 3.47
C ALA A 72 -2.05 -17.98 3.23
N PHE A 73 -1.91 -16.95 2.40
CA PHE A 73 -0.63 -16.25 2.26
C PHE A 73 -0.30 -15.49 3.56
N LEU A 74 -1.28 -14.73 4.09
CA LEU A 74 -1.08 -13.91 5.27
C LEU A 74 -0.83 -14.70 6.56
N SER A 75 -1.27 -15.97 6.65
CA SER A 75 -0.99 -16.80 7.84
C SER A 75 0.50 -17.08 8.07
N ASN A 76 1.35 -16.83 7.06
CA ASN A 76 2.80 -16.95 7.19
C ASN A 76 3.45 -15.72 7.84
N TYR A 77 2.72 -14.60 7.98
CA TYR A 77 3.24 -13.34 8.47
C TYR A 77 2.46 -12.88 9.71
N GLN A 78 3.19 -12.38 10.71
CA GLN A 78 2.57 -11.87 11.92
C GLN A 78 2.00 -10.47 11.67
N ASN A 79 0.71 -10.25 11.97
CA ASN A 79 0.15 -8.91 12.12
C ASN A 79 0.72 -8.28 13.40
N LYS A 80 1.33 -7.10 13.27
CA LYS A 80 1.91 -6.33 14.38
C LYS A 80 1.13 -5.05 14.56
N VAL A 81 0.72 -4.76 15.80
CA VAL A 81 0.18 -3.45 16.17
C VAL A 81 1.35 -2.54 16.51
N VAL A 82 1.51 -1.44 15.77
CA VAL A 82 2.59 -0.46 15.95
C VAL A 82 2.04 0.81 16.60
N GLY A 83 2.37 0.99 17.88
CA GLY A 83 1.90 2.14 18.65
C GLY A 83 0.46 1.95 19.14
N THR A 84 -0.50 2.60 18.49
CA THR A 84 -1.91 2.61 18.91
C THR A 84 -2.75 1.55 18.20
N PRO A 85 -3.85 1.06 18.84
CA PRO A 85 -4.81 0.18 18.17
C PRO A 85 -5.30 0.77 16.84
N GLY A 86 -5.39 -0.06 15.80
CA GLY A 86 -5.69 0.36 14.42
C GLY A 86 -4.47 0.58 13.53
N HIS A 87 -3.26 0.61 14.10
CA HIS A 87 -2.00 0.65 13.34
C HIS A 87 -1.43 -0.76 13.16
N GLU A 88 -2.20 -1.59 12.48
CA GLU A 88 -1.86 -2.98 12.21
C GLU A 88 -1.07 -3.08 10.90
N GLU A 89 0.10 -3.70 10.97
CA GLU A 89 1.06 -3.88 9.89
C GLU A 89 1.39 -5.37 9.70
N TYR A 90 1.41 -5.83 8.46
CA TYR A 90 1.97 -7.13 8.12
C TYR A 90 3.41 -6.96 7.65
N TRP A 91 4.39 -7.45 8.41
CA TRP A 91 5.79 -7.32 8.03
C TRP A 91 6.20 -8.46 7.10
N ILE A 92 6.40 -8.14 5.83
CA ILE A 92 6.69 -9.10 4.76
C ILE A 92 8.09 -8.81 4.25
N PRO A 93 9.02 -9.79 4.26
CA PRO A 93 10.34 -9.61 3.68
C PRO A 93 10.24 -9.21 2.21
N THR A 94 11.11 -8.30 1.75
CA THR A 94 11.07 -7.87 0.34
C THR A 94 11.41 -8.99 -0.65
N GLU A 95 12.15 -10.01 -0.21
CA GLU A 95 12.37 -11.26 -0.96
C GLU A 95 11.05 -12.01 -1.27
N ASP A 96 10.05 -11.88 -0.40
CA ASP A 96 8.73 -12.49 -0.56
C ASP A 96 7.76 -11.61 -1.36
N LEU A 97 8.17 -10.44 -1.85
CA LEU A 97 7.28 -9.53 -2.57
C LEU A 97 6.73 -10.15 -3.87
N SER A 98 7.51 -11.04 -4.50
CA SER A 98 7.05 -11.83 -5.65
C SER A 98 5.91 -12.79 -5.25
N LEU A 99 6.00 -13.42 -4.08
CA LEU A 99 4.96 -14.29 -3.52
C LEU A 99 3.72 -13.48 -3.12
N LEU A 100 3.92 -12.28 -2.56
CA LEU A 100 2.84 -11.33 -2.28
C LEU A 100 2.08 -10.98 -3.55
N ASN A 101 2.79 -10.57 -4.61
CA ASN A 101 2.20 -10.21 -5.89
C ASN A 101 1.39 -11.37 -6.49
N ALA A 102 1.89 -12.60 -6.39
CA ALA A 102 1.16 -13.81 -6.82
C ALA A 102 -0.09 -14.10 -5.96
N ALA A 103 -0.09 -13.68 -4.70
CA ALA A 103 -1.21 -13.87 -3.78
C ALA A 103 -2.30 -12.79 -3.89
N ILE A 104 -2.06 -11.69 -4.62
CA ILE A 104 -3.06 -10.63 -4.84
C ILE A 104 -4.30 -11.18 -5.54
N GLN A 105 -5.46 -10.95 -4.94
CA GLN A 105 -6.77 -11.28 -5.48
C GLN A 105 -7.36 -10.04 -6.15
N GLY A 106 -7.66 -10.15 -7.46
CA GLY A 106 -8.22 -9.04 -8.22
C GLY A 106 -7.15 -8.05 -8.69
N GLN A 107 -7.37 -6.76 -8.46
CA GLN A 107 -6.45 -5.69 -8.81
C GLN A 107 -6.18 -4.79 -7.61
N ILE A 108 -5.01 -4.18 -7.61
CA ILE A 108 -4.69 -3.05 -6.76
C ILE A 108 -5.54 -1.85 -7.22
N ALA A 109 -6.23 -1.18 -6.32
CA ALA A 109 -7.07 -0.01 -6.64
C ALA A 109 -6.66 1.19 -5.81
N VAL A 110 -6.77 2.40 -6.37
CA VAL A 110 -6.57 3.63 -5.59
C VAL A 110 -7.76 3.82 -4.65
N ALA A 111 -7.49 4.08 -3.37
CA ALA A 111 -8.50 4.37 -2.35
C ALA A 111 -8.47 5.84 -1.92
N GLY A 112 -7.33 6.52 -2.06
CA GLY A 112 -7.21 7.93 -1.68
C GLY A 112 -6.02 8.62 -2.36
N THR A 113 -6.13 9.94 -2.51
CA THR A 113 -5.08 10.77 -3.10
C THR A 113 -4.83 12.02 -2.26
N PHE A 114 -3.58 12.48 -2.27
CA PHE A 114 -3.09 13.62 -1.51
C PHE A 114 -2.15 14.46 -2.40
N ALA A 115 -2.31 15.77 -2.40
CA ALA A 115 -1.46 16.69 -3.15
C ALA A 115 -1.01 17.88 -2.28
N GLY A 116 0.28 18.23 -2.36
CA GLY A 116 0.83 19.42 -1.71
C GLY A 116 1.07 19.29 -0.21
N GLY A 117 1.68 20.33 0.38
CA GLY A 117 2.05 20.37 1.80
C GLY A 117 0.87 20.47 2.79
N ASP A 118 -0.27 21.02 2.36
CA ASP A 118 -1.47 21.15 3.18
C ASP A 118 -2.47 19.98 3.00
N ALA A 119 -2.30 19.20 1.92
CA ALA A 119 -3.01 17.96 1.56
C ALA A 119 -4.52 17.97 1.83
N GLU A 120 -5.29 18.59 0.91
CA GLU A 120 -6.70 18.24 0.74
C GLU A 120 -6.82 16.74 0.44
N TYR A 121 -7.45 15.98 1.34
CA TYR A 121 -7.81 14.58 1.10
C TYR A 121 -8.97 14.54 0.11
N ARG A 122 -8.73 13.92 -1.06
CA ARG A 122 -9.81 13.52 -1.96
C ARG A 122 -9.91 12.01 -1.92
N LYS A 123 -10.98 11.51 -1.29
CA LYS A 123 -11.42 10.13 -1.43
C LYS A 123 -11.85 9.94 -2.87
N ILE A 124 -11.20 9.04 -3.59
CA ILE A 124 -11.56 8.70 -4.95
C ILE A 124 -11.94 7.23 -4.95
N ASP A 125 -13.21 6.92 -5.22
CA ASP A 125 -13.67 5.55 -5.51
C ASP A 125 -13.50 5.26 -7.02
N GLU A 126 -12.34 5.61 -7.59
CA GLU A 126 -12.04 5.33 -8.98
C GLU A 126 -11.51 3.90 -9.10
N THR A 127 -12.43 3.01 -9.47
CA THR A 127 -12.07 1.75 -10.10
C THR A 127 -11.62 2.09 -11.52
N HIS A 128 -10.32 1.92 -11.78
CA HIS A 128 -9.64 2.00 -13.08
C HIS A 128 -9.24 3.42 -13.55
N ALA A 129 -7.98 3.77 -13.28
CA ALA A 129 -7.23 4.78 -14.03
C ALA A 129 -6.08 4.14 -14.81
#